data_AF-A0AAJ0EQM4-F1
#
_entry.id   AF-A0AAJ0EQM4-F1
#
_cell.length_a   1.000
_cell.length_b   1.000
_cell.length_c   1.000
_cell.angle_alpha   90.00
_cell.angle_beta   90.00
_cell.angle_gamma   90.00
#
_symmetry.space_group_name_H-M   'P 1'
#
loop_
_entity.id
_entity.type
_entity.pdbx_description
1 polymer ?
#
loop_
_entity_poly.entity_id
_entity_poly.type
_entity_poly.pdbx_seq_one_letter_code
_entity_poly.pdbx_strand_id
1 'polypeptide(L)'
;MADAERDPQLSSVTTPVVTAAAEQPKPLPKGMVLGPDGKPCRSCSSKSAFSSWASQMGGSVKKATPVTSAPIDDCPPDVEALGRGTWQLLHSIAATYPEKPSPSQKDDLRGFMRLFSKLYPCWVCAEDFQTYIQKEQIRVEGRNEFGNWLCEAHNEVNRKLGKKEFDCSKWEERWRTGWKDGRCD
;
A
#
# COMPACT_ATOMS: atom_id res chain seq x y z
N MET A 1 -46.02 63.55 -21.94
CA MET A 1 -45.76 64.97 -21.61
C MET A 1 -45.02 64.96 -20.29
N ALA A 2 -43.82 65.49 -20.10
CA ALA A 2 -42.77 66.02 -20.96
C ALA A 2 -41.48 65.98 -20.12
N ASP A 3 -40.34 65.93 -20.81
CA ASP A 3 -38.96 65.93 -20.33
C ASP A 3 -38.59 66.94 -19.22
N ALA A 4 -37.55 66.62 -18.43
CA ALA A 4 -36.27 67.36 -18.49
C ALA A 4 -35.19 66.77 -17.56
N GLU A 5 -33.98 66.75 -18.15
CA GLU A 5 -32.65 66.30 -17.73
C GLU A 5 -32.10 66.88 -16.41
N ARG A 6 -31.22 66.12 -15.71
CA ARG A 6 -29.77 66.42 -15.61
C ARG A 6 -28.98 65.40 -14.78
N ASP A 7 -27.94 64.86 -15.42
CA ASP A 7 -26.78 64.17 -14.86
C ASP A 7 -25.85 65.19 -14.16
N PRO A 8 -25.13 64.82 -13.08
CA PRO A 8 -23.68 64.70 -13.26
C PRO A 8 -23.00 63.56 -12.46
N GLN A 9 -22.24 62.76 -13.20
CA GLN A 9 -20.93 62.18 -12.88
C GLN A 9 -20.63 61.82 -11.40
N LEU A 10 -20.62 60.52 -11.11
CA LEU A 10 -19.81 59.96 -10.03
C LEU A 10 -18.98 58.75 -10.51
N SER A 11 -17.68 59.02 -10.59
CA SER A 11 -16.50 58.17 -10.52
C SER A 11 -16.69 56.70 -10.14
N SER A 12 -16.21 55.83 -11.02
CA SER A 12 -15.98 54.40 -10.78
C SER A 12 -14.90 54.18 -9.72
N VAL A 13 -15.28 53.59 -8.57
CA VAL A 13 -14.33 53.04 -7.60
C VAL A 13 -14.30 51.52 -7.79
N THR A 14 -13.30 51.04 -8.51
CA THR A 14 -12.98 49.62 -8.66
C THR A 14 -12.22 49.16 -7.42
N THR A 15 -12.91 48.43 -6.53
CA THR A 15 -12.25 47.66 -5.45
C THR A 15 -11.60 46.42 -6.04
N PRO A 16 -10.30 46.16 -5.79
CA PRO A 16 -9.66 44.93 -6.24
C PRO A 16 -10.12 43.77 -5.35
N VAL A 17 -10.74 42.77 -5.98
CA VAL A 17 -10.98 41.45 -5.40
C VAL A 17 -9.62 40.80 -5.17
N VAL A 18 -9.25 40.61 -3.91
CA VAL A 18 -8.08 39.81 -3.53
C VAL A 18 -8.45 38.34 -3.70
N THR A 19 -8.15 37.78 -4.87
CA THR A 19 -8.13 36.34 -5.08
C THR A 19 -6.89 35.77 -4.39
N ALA A 20 -7.12 35.03 -3.29
CA ALA A 20 -6.10 34.16 -2.73
C ALA A 20 -5.74 33.10 -3.78
N ALA A 21 -4.53 33.20 -4.33
CA ALA A 21 -3.99 32.23 -5.26
C ALA A 21 -3.85 30.89 -4.51
N ALA A 22 -4.63 29.89 -4.92
CA ALA A 22 -4.37 28.50 -4.57
C ALA A 22 -3.01 28.09 -5.18
N GLU A 23 -2.06 27.77 -4.33
CA GLU A 23 -0.72 27.32 -4.72
C GLU A 23 -0.86 26.00 -5.48
N GLN A 24 -0.46 26.02 -6.76
CA GLN A 24 -0.46 24.84 -7.63
C GLN A 24 0.48 23.78 -7.03
N PRO A 25 0.03 22.54 -6.82
CA PRO A 25 0.89 21.49 -6.27
C PRO A 25 2.05 21.23 -7.23
N LYS A 26 3.28 21.25 -6.68
CA LYS A 26 4.52 20.98 -7.43
C LYS A 26 4.38 19.68 -8.23
N PRO A 27 4.87 19.63 -9.49
CA PRO A 27 4.75 18.45 -10.34
C PRO A 27 5.44 17.25 -9.67
N LEU A 28 4.73 16.12 -9.61
CA LEU A 28 5.22 14.88 -9.02
C LEU A 28 6.45 14.37 -9.80
N PRO A 29 7.43 13.73 -9.12
CA PRO A 29 8.58 13.12 -9.79
C PRO A 29 8.15 12.05 -10.80
N LYS A 30 8.90 11.89 -11.89
CA LYS A 30 8.59 10.92 -12.94
C LYS A 30 8.52 9.50 -12.37
N GLY A 31 7.38 8.82 -12.55
CA GLY A 31 7.16 7.45 -12.06
C GLY A 31 6.64 7.37 -10.62
N MET A 32 6.38 8.50 -9.96
CA MET A 32 5.64 8.52 -8.70
C MET A 32 4.14 8.51 -8.94
N VAL A 33 3.45 7.58 -8.28
CA VAL A 33 1.99 7.45 -8.31
C VAL A 33 1.44 7.71 -6.91
N LEU A 34 0.38 8.51 -6.81
CA LEU A 34 -0.36 8.71 -5.57
C LEU A 34 -1.49 7.68 -5.45
N GLY A 35 -1.77 7.25 -4.23
CA GLY A 35 -2.92 6.39 -3.92
C GLY A 35 -4.23 7.18 -3.86
N PRO A 36 -5.38 6.48 -3.69
CA PRO A 36 -6.69 7.11 -3.53
C PRO A 36 -6.80 8.03 -2.30
N ASP A 37 -5.91 7.87 -1.33
CA ASP A 37 -5.79 8.70 -0.12
C ASP A 37 -4.90 9.96 -0.33
N GLY A 38 -4.42 10.19 -1.55
CA GLY A 38 -3.55 11.31 -1.90
C GLY A 38 -2.08 11.14 -1.46
N LYS A 39 -1.71 10.00 -0.85
CA LYS A 39 -0.34 9.74 -0.37
C LYS A 39 0.47 8.96 -1.42
N PRO A 40 1.81 9.03 -1.41
CA PRO A 40 2.64 8.23 -2.32
C PRO A 40 2.35 6.72 -2.21
N CYS A 41 2.00 6.10 -3.34
CA CYS A 41 1.75 4.67 -3.43
C CYS A 41 3.08 3.91 -3.63
N ARG A 42 3.57 3.28 -2.56
CA ARG A 42 4.82 2.49 -2.58
C ARG A 42 4.74 1.27 -3.49
N SER A 43 3.58 0.60 -3.57
CA SER A 43 3.37 -0.55 -4.46
C SER A 43 3.21 -0.16 -5.93
N CYS A 44 2.93 1.12 -6.21
CA CYS A 44 2.70 1.64 -7.56
C CYS A 44 3.92 2.40 -8.13
N SER A 45 4.93 2.67 -7.31
CA SER A 45 6.10 3.49 -7.67
C SER A 45 7.38 2.68 -7.54
N SER A 46 8.36 2.91 -8.43
CA SER A 46 9.66 2.25 -8.31
C SER A 46 10.44 2.76 -7.08
N LYS A 47 11.38 1.96 -6.57
CA LYS A 47 12.29 2.39 -5.49
C LYS A 47 13.05 3.66 -5.85
N SER A 48 13.49 3.79 -7.11
CA SER A 48 14.19 4.98 -7.58
C SER A 48 13.28 6.22 -7.56
N ALA A 49 12.03 6.10 -8.01
CA ALA A 49 11.06 7.19 -7.96
C ALA A 49 10.76 7.61 -6.52
N PHE A 50 10.61 6.64 -5.60
CA PHE A 50 10.35 6.93 -4.19
C PHE A 50 11.53 7.64 -3.50
N SER A 51 12.75 7.15 -3.70
CA SER A 51 13.96 7.75 -3.12
C SER A 51 14.25 9.16 -3.68
N SER A 52 13.99 9.38 -4.97
CA SER A 52 14.09 10.73 -5.58
C SER A 52 13.05 11.70 -5.00
N TRP A 53 11.85 11.24 -4.66
CA TRP A 53 10.85 12.09 -4.02
C TRP A 53 11.18 12.40 -2.56
N ALA A 54 11.61 11.39 -1.79
CA ALA A 54 12.01 11.57 -0.39
C ALA A 54 13.17 12.57 -0.26
N SER A 55 14.15 12.51 -1.16
CA SER A 55 15.26 13.47 -1.20
C SER A 55 14.84 14.90 -1.59
N GLN A 56 13.82 15.07 -2.43
CA GLN A 56 13.27 16.38 -2.79
C GLN A 56 12.41 17.02 -1.69
N MET A 57 11.81 16.22 -0.80
CA MET A 57 10.99 16.69 0.33
C MET A 57 11.79 16.91 1.62
N GLY A 58 13.13 16.93 1.56
CA GLY A 58 14.00 17.24 2.70
C GLY A 58 14.47 16.04 3.52
N GLY A 59 14.22 14.82 3.05
CA GLY A 59 14.81 13.61 3.61
C GLY A 59 16.28 13.48 3.17
N SER A 60 17.22 13.53 4.11
CA SER A 60 18.64 13.24 3.83
C SER A 60 18.81 11.74 3.57
N VAL A 61 18.72 11.32 2.30
CA VAL A 61 18.91 9.93 1.87
C VAL A 61 20.42 9.61 1.83
N LYS A 62 20.87 8.65 2.65
CA LYS A 62 22.21 8.06 2.51
C LYS A 62 22.23 7.18 1.26
N LYS A 63 23.17 7.46 0.35
CA LYS A 63 23.36 6.72 -0.91
C LYS A 63 23.64 5.23 -0.62
N ALA A 64 22.64 4.38 -0.83
CA ALA A 64 22.80 2.93 -0.70
C ALA A 64 23.70 2.39 -1.82
N THR A 65 24.60 1.47 -1.45
CA THR A 65 25.42 0.68 -2.38
C THR A 65 24.54 -0.19 -3.29
N PRO A 66 24.92 -0.38 -4.56
CA PRO A 66 24.16 -1.22 -5.46
C PRO A 66 24.25 -2.67 -4.98
N VAL A 67 23.13 -3.23 -4.53
CA VAL A 67 23.01 -4.66 -4.26
C VAL A 67 22.96 -5.34 -5.61
N THR A 68 24.00 -6.10 -5.93
CA THR A 68 24.07 -6.97 -7.11
C THR A 68 22.83 -7.87 -7.10
N SER A 69 21.93 -7.67 -8.07
CA SER A 69 20.82 -8.59 -8.29
C SER A 69 21.42 -9.97 -8.55
N ALA A 70 21.08 -10.94 -7.71
CA ALA A 70 21.38 -12.34 -7.95
C ALA A 70 20.94 -12.72 -9.39
N PRO A 71 21.62 -13.68 -10.04
CA PRO A 71 21.24 -14.11 -11.37
C PRO A 71 19.76 -14.49 -11.39
N ILE A 72 19.04 -14.06 -12.43
CA ILE A 72 17.70 -14.57 -12.68
C ILE A 72 17.88 -16.04 -13.06
N ASP A 73 17.61 -16.94 -12.12
CA ASP A 73 17.37 -18.35 -12.44
C ASP A 73 16.05 -18.39 -13.22
N ASP A 74 16.13 -18.58 -14.54
CA ASP A 74 15.00 -18.75 -15.46
C ASP A 74 14.35 -20.15 -15.31
N CYS A 75 14.26 -20.62 -14.06
CA CYS A 75 13.74 -21.93 -13.70
C CYS A 75 12.39 -21.79 -12.97
N PRO A 76 11.50 -22.78 -13.08
CA PRO A 76 10.29 -22.81 -12.25
C PRO A 76 10.64 -22.72 -10.76
N PRO A 77 9.85 -21.97 -9.95
CA PRO A 77 10.16 -21.79 -8.54
C PRO A 77 10.01 -23.10 -7.76
N ASP A 78 10.97 -23.38 -6.88
CA ASP A 78 10.81 -24.41 -5.86
C ASP A 78 9.79 -23.99 -4.79
N VAL A 79 9.53 -24.88 -3.81
CA VAL A 79 8.56 -24.63 -2.74
C VAL A 79 8.92 -23.39 -1.90
N GLU A 80 10.19 -23.07 -1.74
CA GLU A 80 10.61 -21.93 -0.93
C GLU A 80 10.47 -20.62 -1.70
N ALA A 81 10.89 -20.59 -2.96
CA ALA A 81 10.74 -19.45 -3.86
C ALA A 81 9.27 -19.13 -4.08
N LEU A 82 8.45 -20.16 -4.36
CA LEU A 82 7.00 -20.05 -4.48
C LEU A 82 6.39 -19.53 -3.17
N GLY A 83 6.80 -20.08 -2.02
CA GLY A 83 6.34 -19.64 -0.70
C GLY A 83 6.65 -18.16 -0.44
N ARG A 84 7.91 -17.74 -0.64
CA ARG A 84 8.34 -16.35 -0.44
C ARG A 84 7.58 -15.37 -1.34
N GLY A 85 7.45 -15.69 -2.62
CA GLY A 85 6.69 -14.86 -3.57
C GLY A 85 5.20 -14.77 -3.21
N THR A 86 4.62 -15.88 -2.77
CA THR A 86 3.22 -15.93 -2.32
C THR A 86 2.99 -15.08 -1.08
N TRP A 87 3.82 -15.22 -0.05
CA TRP A 87 3.70 -14.40 1.16
C TRP A 87 3.89 -12.92 0.85
N GLN A 88 4.77 -12.57 -0.08
CA GLN A 88 4.92 -11.19 -0.52
C GLN A 88 3.64 -10.65 -1.16
N LEU A 89 2.97 -11.43 -2.01
CA LEU A 89 1.67 -11.06 -2.58
C LEU A 89 0.60 -10.91 -1.50
N LEU A 90 0.40 -11.92 -0.66
CA LEU A 90 -0.67 -11.93 0.34
C LEU A 90 -0.52 -10.78 1.34
N HIS A 91 0.69 -10.53 1.85
CA HIS A 91 0.93 -9.42 2.77
C HIS A 91 0.81 -8.05 2.08
N SER A 92 1.07 -7.95 0.78
CA SER A 92 0.81 -6.72 0.02
C SER A 92 -0.69 -6.48 -0.18
N ILE A 93 -1.49 -7.52 -0.40
CA ILE A 93 -2.96 -7.44 -0.41
C ILE A 93 -3.45 -6.96 0.96
N ALA A 94 -2.91 -7.53 2.06
CA ALA A 94 -3.26 -7.09 3.41
C ALA A 94 -2.89 -5.63 3.67
N ALA A 95 -1.73 -5.17 3.20
CA ALA A 95 -1.26 -3.80 3.37
C ALA A 95 -2.14 -2.76 2.65
N THR A 96 -2.75 -3.13 1.52
CA THR A 96 -3.63 -2.25 0.72
C THR A 96 -5.11 -2.44 1.02
N TYR A 97 -5.49 -3.45 1.79
CA TYR A 97 -6.87 -3.67 2.19
C TYR A 97 -7.45 -2.44 2.92
N PRO A 98 -8.73 -2.07 2.74
CA PRO A 98 -9.30 -0.89 3.39
C PRO A 98 -9.35 -1.02 4.91
N GLU A 99 -9.25 0.12 5.63
CA GLU A 99 -9.52 0.13 7.09
C GLU A 99 -10.98 -0.19 7.40
N LYS A 100 -11.88 0.28 6.52
CA LYS A 100 -13.32 0.09 6.61
C LYS A 100 -13.83 -0.48 5.28
N PRO A 101 -13.66 -1.79 5.04
CA PRO A 101 -14.07 -2.43 3.80
C PRO A 101 -15.59 -2.49 3.69
N SER A 102 -16.11 -2.36 2.47
CA SER A 102 -17.52 -2.60 2.16
C SER A 102 -17.88 -4.09 2.34
N PRO A 103 -19.16 -4.45 2.48
CA PRO A 103 -19.58 -5.85 2.54
C PRO A 103 -19.05 -6.68 1.36
N SER A 104 -19.09 -6.13 0.13
CA SER A 104 -18.52 -6.80 -1.05
C SER A 104 -17.03 -7.07 -0.88
N GLN A 105 -16.24 -6.08 -0.42
CA GLN A 105 -14.80 -6.25 -0.22
C GLN A 105 -14.45 -7.29 0.87
N LYS A 106 -15.31 -7.47 1.87
CA LYS A 106 -15.18 -8.53 2.88
C LYS A 106 -15.41 -9.91 2.26
N ASP A 107 -16.44 -10.03 1.45
CA ASP A 107 -16.79 -11.27 0.76
C ASP A 107 -15.76 -11.64 -0.30
N ASP A 108 -15.27 -10.66 -1.06
CA ASP A 108 -14.21 -10.82 -2.06
C ASP A 108 -12.92 -11.33 -1.40
N LEU A 109 -12.50 -10.74 -0.28
CA LEU A 109 -11.31 -11.18 0.44
C LEU A 109 -11.47 -12.61 0.98
N ARG A 110 -12.62 -12.91 1.59
CA ARG A 110 -12.91 -14.26 2.11
C ARG A 110 -12.96 -15.29 0.99
N GLY A 111 -13.56 -14.94 -0.15
CA GLY A 111 -13.63 -15.76 -1.35
C GLY A 111 -12.25 -15.99 -1.94
N PHE A 112 -11.44 -14.94 -2.09
CA PHE A 112 -10.06 -15.02 -2.56
C PHE A 112 -9.24 -15.98 -1.71
N MET A 113 -9.25 -15.85 -0.38
CA MET A 113 -8.45 -16.72 0.49
C MET A 113 -8.89 -18.20 0.42
N ARG A 114 -10.20 -18.46 0.27
CA ARG A 114 -10.75 -19.81 0.07
C ARG A 114 -10.41 -20.40 -1.31
N LEU A 115 -10.35 -19.58 -2.35
CA LEU A 115 -9.93 -20.02 -3.68
C LEU A 115 -8.42 -20.25 -3.70
N PHE A 116 -7.65 -19.33 -3.13
CA PHE A 116 -6.21 -19.46 -2.96
C PHE A 116 -5.84 -20.76 -2.24
N SER A 117 -6.53 -21.10 -1.15
CA SER A 117 -6.26 -22.35 -0.41
C SER A 117 -6.50 -23.62 -1.23
N LYS A 118 -7.33 -23.56 -2.28
CA LYS A 118 -7.59 -24.68 -3.19
C LYS A 118 -6.64 -24.72 -4.38
N LEU A 119 -6.20 -23.55 -4.84
CA LEU A 119 -5.40 -23.39 -6.05
C LEU A 119 -3.89 -23.32 -5.77
N TYR A 120 -3.47 -23.31 -4.50
CA TYR A 120 -2.06 -23.22 -4.17
C TYR A 120 -1.27 -24.45 -4.69
N PRO A 121 -0.22 -24.27 -5.52
CA PRO A 121 0.37 -25.40 -6.28
C PRO A 121 1.01 -26.51 -5.43
N CYS A 122 1.51 -26.18 -4.24
CA CYS A 122 1.99 -27.18 -3.30
C CYS A 122 0.79 -27.81 -2.58
N TRP A 123 0.35 -29.00 -3.03
CA TRP A 123 -0.84 -29.67 -2.51
C TRP A 123 -0.77 -29.92 -0.98
N VAL A 124 0.36 -30.39 -0.44
CA VAL A 124 0.53 -30.57 1.01
C VAL A 124 0.40 -29.26 1.77
N CYS A 125 0.94 -28.17 1.22
CA CYS A 125 0.84 -26.84 1.82
C CYS A 125 -0.60 -26.32 1.76
N ALA A 126 -1.30 -26.61 0.66
CA ALA A 126 -2.67 -26.22 0.42
C ALA A 126 -3.64 -26.94 1.38
N GLU A 127 -3.49 -28.25 1.58
CA GLU A 127 -4.29 -29.04 2.53
C GLU A 127 -4.09 -28.57 3.98
N ASP A 128 -2.85 -28.27 4.36
CA ASP A 128 -2.52 -27.70 5.66
C ASP A 128 -3.21 -26.34 5.86
N PHE A 129 -3.11 -25.46 4.87
CA PHE A 129 -3.73 -24.14 4.94
C PHE A 129 -5.26 -24.23 4.95
N GLN A 130 -5.85 -25.15 4.20
CA GLN A 130 -7.28 -25.44 4.26
C GLN A 130 -7.73 -25.88 5.65
N THR A 131 -6.94 -26.74 6.31
CA THR A 131 -7.19 -27.15 7.70
C THR A 131 -7.08 -25.96 8.66
N TYR A 132 -6.08 -25.09 8.46
CA TYR A 132 -5.89 -23.89 9.26
C TYR A 132 -7.10 -22.94 9.15
N ILE A 133 -7.54 -22.59 7.95
CA ILE A 133 -8.65 -21.62 7.76
C ILE A 133 -10.02 -22.16 8.19
N GLN A 134 -10.15 -23.47 8.43
CA GLN A 134 -11.33 -24.07 9.06
C GLN A 134 -11.34 -23.86 10.58
N LYS A 135 -10.16 -23.87 11.21
CA LYS A 135 -9.99 -23.66 12.65
C LYS A 135 -9.96 -22.16 12.99
N GLU A 136 -9.19 -21.40 12.22
CA GLU A 136 -8.96 -19.98 12.41
C GLU A 136 -9.66 -19.18 11.30
N GLN A 137 -10.85 -18.66 11.60
CA GLN A 137 -11.64 -17.91 10.64
C GLN A 137 -10.89 -16.67 10.13
N ILE A 138 -10.92 -16.46 8.81
CA ILE A 138 -10.31 -15.30 8.16
C ILE A 138 -10.98 -14.02 8.66
N ARG A 139 -10.20 -13.16 9.33
CA ARG A 139 -10.65 -11.86 9.84
C ARG A 139 -10.60 -10.84 8.70
N VAL A 140 -11.74 -10.28 8.34
CA VAL A 140 -11.89 -9.39 7.17
C VAL A 140 -12.50 -8.03 7.51
N GLU A 141 -12.69 -7.70 8.78
CA GLU A 141 -13.41 -6.48 9.15
C GLU A 141 -12.63 -5.20 8.88
N GLY A 142 -11.32 -5.31 8.68
CA GLY A 142 -10.48 -4.20 8.24
C GLY A 142 -9.02 -4.60 8.11
N ARG A 143 -8.23 -3.68 7.56
CA ARG A 143 -6.80 -3.86 7.30
C ARG A 143 -6.02 -4.45 8.48
N ASN A 144 -6.18 -3.89 9.67
CA ASN A 144 -5.43 -4.31 10.85
C ASN A 144 -5.78 -5.74 11.27
N GLU A 145 -7.06 -6.10 11.22
CA GLU A 145 -7.48 -7.46 11.57
C GLU A 145 -6.98 -8.49 10.58
N PHE A 146 -7.10 -8.21 9.27
CA PHE A 146 -6.63 -9.12 8.25
C PHE A 146 -5.10 -9.24 8.23
N GLY A 147 -4.38 -8.12 8.40
CA GLY A 147 -2.91 -8.11 8.48
C GLY A 147 -2.37 -8.90 9.67
N ASN A 148 -2.98 -8.76 10.85
CA ASN A 148 -2.62 -9.57 12.01
C ASN A 148 -2.96 -11.05 11.81
N TRP A 149 -4.17 -11.37 11.34
CA TRP A 149 -4.56 -12.76 11.05
C TRP A 149 -3.61 -13.43 10.05
N LEU A 150 -3.19 -12.70 9.00
CA LEU A 150 -2.26 -13.23 8.00
C LEU A 150 -0.85 -13.41 8.58
N CYS A 151 -0.43 -12.55 9.52
CA CYS A 151 0.81 -12.73 10.27
C CYS A 151 0.76 -13.97 11.17
N GLU A 152 -0.33 -14.17 11.91
CA GLU A 152 -0.57 -15.35 12.75
C GLU A 152 -0.54 -16.64 11.90
N ALA A 153 -1.20 -16.64 10.74
CA ALA A 153 -1.20 -17.75 9.79
C ALA A 153 0.21 -18.06 9.26
N HIS A 154 1.00 -17.02 8.92
CA HIS A 154 2.38 -17.20 8.50
C HIS A 154 3.24 -17.74 9.66
N ASN A 155 3.00 -17.31 10.89
CA ASN A 155 3.70 -17.83 12.06
C ASN A 155 3.35 -19.29 12.37
N GLU A 156 2.14 -19.75 12.07
CA GLU A 156 1.82 -21.18 12.15
C GLU A 156 2.70 -22.01 11.22
N VAL A 157 2.90 -21.56 9.97
CA VAL A 157 3.83 -22.19 9.04
C VAL A 157 5.27 -22.09 9.55
N ASN A 158 5.69 -20.95 10.12
CA ASN A 158 7.02 -20.81 10.70
C ASN A 158 7.25 -21.83 11.82
N ARG A 159 6.31 -21.97 12.76
CA ARG A 159 6.37 -22.97 13.84
C ARG A 159 6.48 -24.38 13.28
N LYS A 160 5.62 -24.75 12.31
CA LYS A 160 5.65 -26.07 11.66
C LYS A 160 7.00 -26.38 11.00
N LEU A 161 7.67 -25.37 10.44
CA LEU A 161 8.97 -25.50 9.80
C LEU A 161 10.16 -25.25 10.74
N GLY A 162 9.94 -25.06 12.05
CA GLY A 162 11.00 -24.78 13.01
C GLY A 162 11.69 -23.43 12.81
N LYS A 163 11.04 -22.47 12.15
CA LYS A 163 11.53 -21.11 11.92
C LYS A 163 11.14 -20.20 13.08
N LYS A 164 11.92 -19.13 13.27
CA LYS A 164 11.59 -18.09 14.26
C LYS A 164 10.27 -17.40 13.90
N GLU A 165 9.43 -17.18 14.90
CA GLU A 165 8.21 -16.40 14.74
C GLU A 165 8.52 -14.91 14.48
N PHE A 166 7.71 -14.31 13.62
CA PHE A 166 7.72 -12.88 13.33
C PHE A 166 6.86 -12.13 14.35
N ASP A 167 7.34 -10.99 14.83
CA ASP A 167 6.55 -10.11 15.71
C ASP A 167 5.44 -9.42 14.91
N CYS A 168 4.20 -9.87 15.09
CA CYS A 168 3.07 -9.33 14.35
C CYS A 168 2.84 -7.84 14.61
N SER A 169 3.30 -7.25 15.71
CA SER A 169 3.24 -5.79 15.90
C SER A 169 4.02 -5.00 14.84
N LYS A 170 4.92 -5.68 14.10
CA LYS A 170 5.76 -5.12 13.04
C LYS A 170 5.27 -5.40 11.62
N TRP A 171 4.10 -6.01 11.45
CA TRP A 171 3.61 -6.41 10.13
C TRP A 171 3.45 -5.21 9.19
N GLU A 172 2.94 -4.08 9.68
CA GLU A 172 2.79 -2.87 8.88
C GLU A 172 4.13 -2.24 8.47
N GLU A 173 5.09 -2.19 9.39
CA GLU A 173 6.44 -1.70 9.09
C GLU A 173 7.08 -2.54 7.99
N ARG A 174 6.92 -3.86 8.06
CA ARG A 174 7.49 -4.79 7.08
C ARG A 174 6.81 -4.72 5.71
N TRP A 175 5.50 -4.55 5.64
CA TRP A 175 4.72 -4.76 4.42
C TRP A 175 4.05 -3.53 3.83
N ARG A 176 3.93 -2.44 4.61
CA ARG A 176 3.19 -1.24 4.19
C ARG A 176 4.05 0.03 4.27
N THR A 177 4.49 0.40 5.47
CA THR A 177 5.03 1.74 5.74
C THR A 177 6.53 1.84 5.56
N GLY A 178 7.26 0.73 5.66
CA GLY A 178 8.69 0.76 5.88
C GLY A 178 9.03 0.87 7.37
N TRP A 179 10.29 0.59 7.68
CA TRP A 179 10.81 0.58 9.05
C TRP A 179 11.09 1.99 9.55
N LYS A 180 10.83 2.23 10.84
CA LYS A 180 11.00 3.56 11.47
C LYS A 180 12.45 4.07 11.50
N ASP A 181 13.43 3.19 11.30
CA ASP A 181 14.85 3.54 11.22
C ASP A 181 15.26 4.14 9.85
N GLY A 182 14.33 4.26 8.91
CA GLY A 182 14.55 4.87 7.60
C GLY A 182 15.28 3.98 6.61
N ARG A 183 15.54 2.69 6.92
CA ARG A 183 16.28 1.80 6.00
C ARG A 183 15.55 1.44 4.70
N CYS A 184 14.34 1.96 4.53
CA CYS A 184 13.46 1.71 3.38
C CYS A 184 13.25 2.94 2.48
N ASP A 185 13.88 4.07 2.83
CA ASP A 185 13.78 5.37 2.16
C ASP A 185 14.98 5.66 1.25
#